data_AF-A0A836CFU8-F1
#
_entry.id   AF-A0A836CFU8-F1
#
_cell.length_a   1.000
_cell.length_b   1.000
_cell.length_c   1.000
_cell.angle_alpha   90.00
_cell.angle_beta   90.00
_cell.angle_gamma   90.00
#
_symmetry.space_group_name_H-M   'P 1'
#
loop_
_entity.id
_entity.type
_entity.pdbx_description
1 polymer ?
#
loop_
_entity_poly.entity_id
_entity_poly.type
_entity_poly.pdbx_seq_one_letter_code
_entity_poly.pdbx_strand_id
1 'polypeptide(L)'
;MFSWVGEPTGLAQHKMFYSAVHFGWNNTVVRVGDDVTLQFEDHLSSLPAVARIETLWVDRVRGVGCLTVRWYYRVQDVPEALLAGFPLGTPVPNEIFLSEVQGEFEIEAVVIGRATVVRAESDAGLMPNEYLSRVTFSPHRLTFGPLAASIL
;
A
#
# COMPACT_ATOMS: atom_id res chain seq x y z
N MET A 1 12.42 15.15 1.98
CA MET A 1 11.58 16.33 2.21
C MET A 1 10.27 16.19 1.45
N PHE A 2 9.18 16.26 2.19
CA PHE A 2 7.81 16.30 1.68
C PHE A 2 7.10 17.58 2.17
N SER A 3 5.94 17.89 1.59
CA SER A 3 5.06 18.96 2.06
C SER A 3 3.60 18.52 2.01
N TRP A 4 2.79 19.01 2.95
CA TRP A 4 1.35 18.73 2.97
C TRP A 4 0.63 19.47 1.84
N VAL A 5 -0.36 18.83 1.23
CA VAL A 5 -1.14 19.42 0.13
C VAL A 5 -2.57 19.68 0.58
N GLY A 6 -2.97 20.95 0.56
CA GLY A 6 -4.30 21.40 0.96
C GLY A 6 -4.44 21.63 2.47
N GLU A 7 -5.66 22.00 2.88
CA GLU A 7 -5.99 22.23 4.29
C GLU A 7 -6.15 20.91 5.07
N PRO A 8 -5.94 20.93 6.40
CA PRO A 8 -6.23 19.78 7.25
C PRO A 8 -7.69 19.33 7.13
N THR A 9 -7.90 18.02 7.02
CA THR A 9 -9.24 17.42 6.90
C THR A 9 -9.87 17.09 8.25
N GLY A 10 -9.08 17.08 9.33
CA GLY A 10 -9.57 16.79 10.68
C GLY A 10 -8.50 16.91 11.75
N LEU A 11 -8.96 16.93 13.00
CA LEU A 11 -8.13 16.98 14.20
C LEU A 11 -8.62 15.94 15.21
N ALA A 12 -7.72 15.12 15.73
CA ALA A 12 -8.01 14.20 16.84
C ALA A 12 -6.80 14.07 17.76
N GLN A 13 -6.96 14.43 19.04
CA GLN A 13 -5.89 14.42 20.04
C GLN A 13 -4.64 15.18 19.54
N HIS A 14 -3.51 14.50 19.35
CA HIS A 14 -2.26 15.03 18.83
C HIS A 14 -2.11 14.88 17.31
N LYS A 15 -3.11 14.32 16.60
CA LYS A 15 -3.08 14.07 15.15
C LYS A 15 -3.83 15.17 14.38
N MET A 16 -3.19 15.69 13.33
CA MET A 16 -3.80 16.59 12.34
C MET A 16 -3.80 15.92 10.97
N PHE A 17 -4.97 15.58 10.46
CA PHE A 17 -5.13 14.75 9.27
C PHE A 17 -5.11 15.57 7.99
N TYR A 18 -4.61 14.97 6.92
CA TYR A 18 -4.55 15.52 5.57
C TYR A 18 -5.03 14.49 4.55
N SER A 19 -5.45 14.96 3.37
CA SER A 19 -5.85 14.09 2.27
C SER A 19 -4.69 13.70 1.36
N ALA A 20 -3.60 14.48 1.37
CA ALA A 20 -2.53 14.37 0.39
C ALA A 20 -1.20 14.92 0.89
N VAL A 21 -0.11 14.40 0.30
CA VAL A 21 1.25 14.84 0.56
C VAL A 21 2.05 14.89 -0.75
N HIS A 22 2.89 15.90 -0.90
CA HIS A 22 3.79 16.10 -2.05
C HIS A 22 5.22 15.75 -1.66
N PHE A 23 5.83 14.85 -2.44
CA PHE A 23 7.23 14.47 -2.33
C PHE A 23 8.07 15.29 -3.31
N GLY A 24 8.92 16.17 -2.79
CA GLY A 24 9.72 17.07 -3.62
C GLY A 24 10.77 16.36 -4.48
N TRP A 25 11.28 15.21 -4.02
CA TRP A 25 12.40 14.49 -4.66
C TRP A 25 12.03 13.82 -6.00
N ASN A 26 10.76 13.53 -6.24
CA ASN A 26 10.24 13.03 -7.52
C ASN A 26 9.02 13.82 -8.03
N ASN A 27 8.77 14.98 -7.45
CA ASN A 27 7.63 15.84 -7.76
C ASN A 27 6.28 15.08 -7.77
N THR A 28 6.08 14.13 -6.87
CA THR A 28 4.89 13.26 -6.85
C THR A 28 3.95 13.64 -5.72
N VAL A 29 2.66 13.76 -6.02
CA VAL A 29 1.60 13.88 -5.01
C VAL A 29 0.98 12.50 -4.81
N VAL A 30 0.92 12.03 -3.56
CA VAL A 30 0.14 10.85 -3.17
C VAL A 30 -1.00 11.26 -2.26
N ARG A 31 -2.11 10.53 -2.33
CA ARG A 31 -3.33 10.78 -1.59
C ARG A 31 -3.71 9.58 -0.74
N VAL A 32 -4.60 9.79 0.24
CA VAL A 32 -5.31 8.69 0.87
C VAL A 32 -5.99 7.84 -0.21
N GLY A 33 -5.80 6.52 -0.16
CA GLY A 33 -6.27 5.56 -1.16
C GLY A 33 -5.28 5.21 -2.27
N ASP A 34 -4.25 6.03 -2.49
CA ASP A 34 -3.16 5.70 -3.42
C ASP A 34 -2.27 4.56 -2.89
N ASP A 35 -1.60 3.88 -3.81
CA ASP A 35 -0.64 2.82 -3.52
C ASP A 35 0.81 3.36 -3.56
N VAL A 36 1.65 2.91 -2.63
CA VAL A 36 3.04 3.37 -2.46
C VAL A 36 4.00 2.19 -2.30
N THR A 37 5.25 2.42 -2.66
CA THR A 37 6.38 1.53 -2.36
C THR A 37 7.07 2.00 -1.09
N LEU A 38 7.32 1.05 -0.18
CA LEU A 38 7.95 1.25 1.11
C LEU A 38 9.27 0.49 1.19
N GLN A 39 10.33 1.14 1.66
CA GLN A 39 11.63 0.51 1.95
C GLN A 39 11.90 0.60 3.45
N PHE A 40 12.46 -0.45 4.01
CA PHE A 40 12.95 -0.42 5.38
C PHE A 40 14.38 -0.95 5.42
N GLU A 41 15.12 -0.53 6.44
CA GLU A 41 16.56 -0.80 6.58
C GLU A 41 16.86 -2.28 6.88
N ASP A 42 15.94 -2.98 7.55
CA ASP A 42 16.20 -4.32 8.13
C ASP A 42 15.92 -5.51 7.19
N HIS A 43 15.70 -5.30 5.89
CA HIS A 43 14.84 -6.23 5.18
C HIS A 43 15.49 -7.49 4.59
N LEU A 44 14.97 -8.60 5.11
CA LEU A 44 15.02 -10.01 4.65
C LEU A 44 14.54 -10.20 3.19
N SER A 45 13.94 -9.19 2.56
CA SER A 45 13.51 -9.19 1.16
C SER A 45 14.23 -8.09 0.39
N SER A 46 14.76 -8.42 -0.77
CA SER A 46 15.46 -7.48 -1.65
C SER A 46 14.53 -6.52 -2.40
N LEU A 47 13.21 -6.73 -2.32
CA LEU A 47 12.22 -5.95 -3.05
C LEU A 47 11.47 -4.98 -2.11
N PRO A 48 11.22 -3.73 -2.53
CA PRO A 48 10.37 -2.81 -1.79
C PRO A 48 8.99 -3.40 -1.52
N ALA A 49 8.44 -3.15 -0.33
CA ALA A 49 7.08 -3.53 -0.01
C ALA A 49 6.08 -2.61 -0.74
N VAL A 50 4.86 -3.10 -0.99
CA VAL A 50 3.78 -2.30 -1.59
C VAL A 50 2.66 -2.19 -0.58
N ALA A 51 2.11 -0.99 -0.42
CA ALA A 51 1.03 -0.74 0.53
C ALA A 51 0.08 0.34 0.03
N ARG A 52 -1.18 0.29 0.48
CA ARG A 52 -2.18 1.33 0.21
C ARG A 52 -2.24 2.30 1.38
N ILE A 53 -2.20 3.59 1.10
CA ILE A 53 -2.36 4.64 2.13
C ILE A 53 -3.82 4.63 2.62
N GLU A 54 -4.02 4.51 3.92
CA GLU A 54 -5.34 4.61 4.55
C GLU A 54 -5.56 5.96 5.24
N THR A 55 -4.54 6.48 5.92
CA THR A 55 -4.62 7.80 6.54
C THR A 55 -3.26 8.50 6.51
N LEU A 56 -3.30 9.83 6.51
CA LEU A 56 -2.12 10.70 6.53
C LEU A 56 -2.34 11.77 7.62
N TRP A 57 -1.34 12.01 8.47
CA TRP A 57 -1.43 13.04 9.50
C TRP A 57 -0.06 13.57 9.95
N VAL A 58 -0.07 14.73 10.60
CA VAL A 58 1.05 15.22 11.42
C VAL A 58 0.81 14.79 12.87
N ASP A 59 1.82 14.18 13.48
CA ASP A 59 1.92 14.14 14.94
C ASP A 59 2.37 15.53 15.42
N ARG A 60 1.46 16.27 16.03
CA ARG A 60 1.69 17.65 16.49
C ARG A 60 2.62 17.75 17.70
N VAL A 61 2.82 16.66 18.43
CA VAL A 61 3.75 16.62 19.57
C VAL A 61 5.16 16.44 19.07
N ARG A 62 5.35 15.54 18.10
CA ARG A 62 6.66 15.20 17.54
C ARG A 62 7.07 16.07 16.34
N GLY A 63 6.10 16.72 15.70
CA GLY A 63 6.32 17.50 14.48
C GLY A 63 6.63 16.65 13.24
N VAL A 64 6.33 15.36 13.27
CA VAL A 64 6.62 14.42 12.17
C VAL A 64 5.37 14.05 11.38
N GLY A 65 5.54 13.79 10.08
CA GLY A 65 4.47 13.26 9.25
C GLY A 65 4.39 11.75 9.33
N CYS A 66 3.18 11.24 9.54
CA CYS A 66 2.89 9.84 9.72
C CYS A 66 1.81 9.37 8.74
N LEU A 67 1.78 8.06 8.53
CA LEU A 67 0.81 7.39 7.68
C LEU A 67 0.38 6.05 8.29
N THR A 68 -0.86 5.65 8.04
CA THR A 68 -1.28 4.25 8.17
C THR A 68 -1.42 3.68 6.78
N VAL A 69 -0.96 2.44 6.62
CA VAL A 69 -1.08 1.70 5.38
C VAL A 69 -1.72 0.35 5.61
N ARG A 70 -2.30 -0.17 4.54
CA ARG A 70 -2.72 -1.56 4.40
C ARG A 70 -1.78 -2.29 3.46
N TRP A 71 -1.26 -3.43 3.90
CA TRP A 71 -0.23 -4.17 3.18
C TRP A 71 -0.75 -4.96 1.99
N TYR A 72 0.06 -5.01 0.93
CA TYR A 72 -0.03 -6.05 -0.09
C TYR A 72 1.01 -7.15 0.17
N TYR A 73 0.63 -8.40 -0.14
CA TYR A 73 1.54 -9.53 -0.21
C TYR A 73 1.88 -9.85 -1.66
N ARG A 74 3.16 -10.09 -1.97
CA ARG A 74 3.57 -10.60 -3.29
C ARG A 74 3.34 -12.11 -3.35
N VAL A 75 3.22 -12.65 -4.55
CA VAL A 75 3.11 -14.12 -4.77
C VAL A 75 4.20 -14.89 -4.02
N GLN A 76 5.45 -14.45 -4.14
CA GLN A 76 6.61 -15.08 -3.49
C GLN A 76 6.58 -15.05 -1.94
N ASP A 77 5.78 -14.17 -1.35
CA ASP A 77 5.65 -14.04 0.10
C ASP A 77 4.52 -14.93 0.66
N VAL A 78 3.74 -15.58 -0.22
CA VAL A 78 2.64 -16.47 0.15
C VAL A 78 3.13 -17.93 0.08
N PRO A 79 2.86 -18.76 1.11
CA PRO A 79 3.20 -20.18 1.08
C PRO A 79 2.67 -20.90 -0.17
N GLU A 80 3.51 -21.70 -0.82
CA GLU A 80 3.18 -22.41 -2.07
C GLU A 80 1.91 -23.28 -1.95
N ALA A 81 1.73 -23.93 -0.79
CA ALA A 81 0.54 -24.74 -0.51
C ALA A 81 -0.77 -23.94 -0.58
N LEU A 82 -0.74 -22.64 -0.27
CA LEU A 82 -1.91 -21.76 -0.38
C LEU A 82 -2.11 -21.28 -1.81
N LEU A 83 -1.02 -21.02 -2.54
CA LEU A 83 -1.08 -20.64 -3.96
C LEU A 83 -1.69 -21.74 -4.83
N ALA A 84 -1.52 -23.02 -4.46
CA ALA A 84 -2.21 -24.13 -5.11
C ALA A 84 -3.76 -24.04 -5.02
N GLY A 85 -4.27 -23.33 -4.01
CA GLY A 85 -5.70 -23.05 -3.82
C GLY A 85 -6.14 -21.68 -4.34
N PHE A 86 -5.33 -21.01 -5.16
CA PHE A 86 -5.66 -19.67 -5.68
C PHE A 86 -6.91 -19.72 -6.57
N PRO A 87 -7.94 -18.91 -6.31
CA PRO A 87 -9.27 -19.06 -6.93
C PRO A 87 -9.31 -18.74 -8.43
N LEU A 88 -8.27 -18.09 -8.96
CA LEU A 88 -8.19 -17.65 -10.37
C LEU A 88 -7.13 -18.43 -11.16
N GLY A 89 -6.71 -19.60 -10.68
CA GLY A 89 -5.73 -20.46 -11.35
C GLY A 89 -4.31 -20.21 -10.88
N THR A 90 -3.39 -19.86 -11.79
CA THR A 90 -2.00 -19.53 -11.44
C THR A 90 -1.83 -18.02 -11.33
N PRO A 91 -1.25 -17.49 -10.24
CA PRO A 91 -0.93 -16.07 -10.13
C PRO A 91 0.07 -15.63 -11.20
N VAL A 92 -0.05 -14.39 -11.67
CA VAL A 92 0.91 -13.82 -12.63
C VAL A 92 2.12 -13.19 -11.91
N PRO A 93 3.30 -13.03 -12.57
CA PRO A 93 4.53 -12.59 -11.89
C PRO A 93 4.45 -11.26 -11.11
N ASN A 94 3.62 -10.31 -11.55
CA ASN A 94 3.40 -9.01 -10.90
C ASN A 94 2.10 -8.96 -10.07
N GLU A 95 1.54 -10.10 -9.73
CA GLU A 95 0.33 -10.15 -8.91
C GLU A 95 0.65 -9.87 -7.43
N ILE A 96 -0.20 -9.05 -6.81
CA ILE A 96 -0.14 -8.73 -5.38
C ILE A 96 -1.53 -8.80 -4.76
N PHE A 97 -1.58 -9.16 -3.49
CA PHE A 97 -2.83 -9.43 -2.77
C PHE A 97 -3.02 -8.43 -1.64
N LEU A 98 -4.08 -7.63 -1.69
CA LEU A 98 -4.39 -6.70 -0.60
C LEU A 98 -4.78 -7.50 0.65
N SER A 99 -4.20 -7.18 1.80
CA SER A 99 -4.49 -7.85 3.08
C SER A 99 -5.26 -6.98 4.05
N GLU A 100 -5.72 -7.54 5.17
CA GLU A 100 -6.24 -6.80 6.32
C GLU A 100 -5.13 -6.24 7.23
N VAL A 101 -3.87 -6.59 6.99
CA VAL A 101 -2.77 -6.19 7.86
C VAL A 101 -2.46 -4.72 7.66
N GLN A 102 -2.43 -3.98 8.76
CA GLN A 102 -2.11 -2.55 8.79
C GLN A 102 -0.73 -2.31 9.40
N GLY A 103 -0.12 -1.17 9.02
CA GLY A 103 1.08 -0.64 9.66
C GLY A 103 1.00 0.87 9.81
N GLU A 104 1.70 1.42 10.80
CA GLU A 104 1.82 2.86 11.06
C GLU A 104 3.31 3.25 11.02
N PHE A 105 3.64 4.27 10.23
CA PHE A 105 5.03 4.67 9.96
C PHE A 105 5.19 6.18 9.82
N GLU A 106 6.43 6.65 10.01
CA GLU A 106 6.85 8.00 9.63
C GLU A 106 7.12 8.07 8.13
N ILE A 107 6.54 9.07 7.45
CA ILE A 107 6.58 9.20 5.98
C ILE A 107 8.02 9.21 5.45
N GLU A 108 8.91 10.00 6.06
CA GLU A 108 10.30 10.15 5.59
C GLU A 108 11.17 8.92 5.84
N ALA A 109 10.76 8.05 6.76
CA ALA A 109 11.53 6.85 7.07
C ALA A 109 11.32 5.73 6.04
N VAL A 110 10.11 5.64 5.45
CA VAL A 110 9.72 4.45 4.70
C VAL A 110 9.28 4.68 3.27
N VAL A 111 8.72 5.85 2.91
CA VAL A 111 8.12 6.04 1.57
C VAL A 111 9.18 6.37 0.54
N ILE A 112 9.37 5.45 -0.42
CA ILE A 112 10.35 5.61 -1.51
C ILE A 112 9.72 5.85 -2.89
N GLY A 113 8.38 5.87 -2.99
CA GLY A 113 7.71 6.09 -4.27
C GLY A 113 6.25 5.72 -4.31
N ARG A 114 5.61 6.06 -5.44
CA ARG A 114 4.26 5.65 -5.78
C ARG A 114 4.30 4.29 -6.47
N ALA A 115 3.34 3.43 -6.14
CA ALA A 115 3.07 2.20 -6.86
C ALA A 115 1.80 2.37 -7.71
N THR A 116 1.74 1.69 -8.86
CA THR A 116 0.52 1.58 -9.65
C THR A 116 -0.04 0.18 -9.49
N VAL A 117 -1.20 0.07 -8.84
CA VAL A 117 -1.89 -1.21 -8.65
C VAL A 117 -3.20 -1.19 -9.44
N VAL A 118 -3.24 -1.98 -10.49
CA VAL A 118 -4.41 -2.18 -11.34
C VAL A 118 -5.32 -3.22 -10.69
N ARG A 119 -6.58 -2.86 -10.49
CA ARG A 119 -7.63 -3.75 -9.99
C ARG A 119 -8.53 -4.13 -11.14
N ALA A 120 -8.16 -5.17 -11.87
CA ALA A 120 -8.84 -5.64 -13.07
C ALA A 120 -8.86 -7.17 -13.09
N GLU A 121 -9.79 -7.78 -13.83
CA GLU A 121 -9.93 -9.24 -13.90
C GLU A 121 -8.78 -9.94 -14.65
N SER A 122 -8.09 -9.21 -15.54
CA SER A 122 -6.99 -9.70 -16.38
C SER A 122 -5.74 -8.83 -16.31
N ASP A 123 -4.59 -9.42 -16.63
CA ASP A 123 -3.29 -8.77 -16.82
C ASP A 123 -3.11 -8.16 -18.23
N ALA A 124 -4.09 -8.32 -19.12
CA ALA A 124 -4.04 -7.76 -20.47
C ALA A 124 -3.85 -6.24 -20.44
N GLY A 125 -2.71 -5.77 -20.97
CA GLY A 125 -2.37 -4.35 -21.02
C GLY A 125 -1.64 -3.80 -19.79
N LEU A 126 -1.29 -4.65 -18.81
CA LEU A 126 -0.48 -4.25 -17.66
C LEU A 126 0.92 -3.81 -18.13
N MET A 127 1.37 -2.63 -17.71
CA MET A 127 2.73 -2.20 -17.98
C MET A 127 3.73 -2.97 -17.10
N PRO A 128 5.00 -3.14 -17.51
CA PRO A 128 5.98 -3.91 -16.73
C PRO A 128 6.21 -3.43 -15.30
N ASN A 129 5.93 -2.15 -15.01
CA ASN A 129 6.08 -1.50 -13.71
C ASN A 129 4.77 -1.40 -12.91
N GLU A 130 3.68 -2.00 -13.39
CA GLU A 130 2.40 -2.04 -12.71
C GLU A 130 2.18 -3.39 -12.02
N TYR A 131 1.45 -3.35 -10.91
CA TYR A 131 1.02 -4.53 -10.17
C TYR A 131 -0.44 -4.84 -10.50
N LEU A 132 -0.77 -6.13 -10.55
CA LEU A 132 -2.15 -6.58 -10.66
C LEU A 132 -2.66 -7.00 -9.30
N SER A 133 -3.87 -6.60 -8.92
CA SER A 133 -4.54 -7.12 -7.73
C SER A 133 -5.97 -7.51 -8.07
N ARG A 134 -6.27 -8.82 -7.95
CA ARG A 134 -7.59 -9.40 -8.27
C ARG A 134 -8.38 -9.87 -7.06
N VAL A 135 -7.66 -10.21 -5.99
CA VAL A 135 -8.21 -10.79 -4.77
C VAL A 135 -7.54 -10.19 -3.55
N THR A 136 -8.18 -10.37 -2.40
CA THR A 136 -7.56 -10.13 -1.10
C THR A 136 -6.90 -11.41 -0.58
N PHE A 137 -5.91 -11.27 0.30
CA PHE A 137 -5.30 -12.38 1.02
C PHE A 137 -5.30 -12.10 2.51
N SER A 138 -5.85 -13.02 3.29
CA SER A 138 -5.82 -12.97 4.76
C SER A 138 -4.68 -13.84 5.29
N PRO A 139 -3.55 -13.27 5.74
CA PRO A 139 -2.46 -14.06 6.31
C PRO A 139 -2.84 -14.71 7.64
N HIS A 140 -3.82 -14.19 8.37
CA HIS A 140 -4.30 -14.80 9.62
C HIS A 140 -5.19 -16.01 9.39
N ARG A 141 -6.00 -15.98 8.33
CA ARG A 141 -6.92 -17.08 7.97
C ARG A 141 -6.32 -18.04 6.95
N LEU A 142 -5.21 -17.64 6.32
CA LEU A 142 -4.56 -18.35 5.22
C LEU A 142 -5.53 -18.58 4.05
N THR A 143 -6.33 -17.57 3.71
CA THR A 143 -7.35 -17.67 2.65
C THR A 143 -7.33 -16.47 1.70
N PHE A 144 -7.75 -16.71 0.47
CA PHE A 144 -8.07 -15.66 -0.50
C PHE A 144 -9.54 -15.27 -0.38
N GLY A 145 -9.82 -13.98 -0.59
CA GLY A 145 -11.17 -13.44 -0.63
C GLY A 145 -11.39 -12.57 -1.86
N PRO A 146 -12.64 -12.26 -2.24
CA PRO A 146 -12.88 -11.26 -3.27
C PRO A 146 -12.26 -9.93 -2.85
N LEU A 147 -11.88 -9.09 -3.83
CA LEU A 147 -11.76 -7.66 -3.54
C LEU A 147 -13.13 -7.21 -3.07
N ALA A 148 -13.24 -6.73 -1.83
CA ALA A 148 -14.46 -6.06 -1.40
C ALA A 148 -14.76 -4.99 -2.45
N ALA A 149 -15.97 -5.03 -3.03
CA ALA A 149 -16.45 -3.98 -3.92
C ALA A 149 -16.29 -2.67 -3.14
N SER A 150 -15.22 -1.93 -3.45
CA SER A 150 -14.78 -0.86 -2.59
C SER A 150 -15.85 0.21 -2.68
N ILE A 151 -16.43 0.53 -1.53
CA ILE A 151 -17.18 1.76 -1.27
C ILE A 151 -16.34 2.89 -1.87
N LEU A 152 -16.84 3.46 -2.97
CA LEU A 152 -16.37 4.70 -3.56
C LEU A 152 -16.67 5.86 -2.61
#